data_AF-A0A377BFH6-F1
#
_entry.id   AF-A0A377BFH6-F1
#
_cell.length_a   1.000
_cell.length_b   1.000
_cell.length_c   1.000
_cell.angle_alpha   90.00
_cell.angle_beta   90.00
_cell.angle_gamma   90.00
#
_symmetry.space_group_name_H-M   'P 1'
#
loop_
_entity.id
_entity.type
_entity.pdbx_description
1 polymer ?
#
loop_
_entity_poly.entity_id
_entity_poly.type
_entity_poly.pdbx_seq_one_letter_code
_entity_poly.pdbx_strand_id
1 'polypeptide(L)'
;MLTPSGIDRKYYEFCVLNELKGALRSGDIWVKGSRRYKNFDDYLIPTAEFEKSRHNDQLQLAVQTDSQAYLQARMTLLASRLEEVNAMALAGDLPDVDISDKGVKITPLENSVPSGVSPFADLVYGMLPHPKITEDTGRS
;
A
#
# COMPACT_ATOMS: atom_id res chain seq x y z
N MET A 1 9.16 22.88 -34.70
CA MET A 1 7.75 22.86 -35.12
C MET A 1 7.31 24.28 -35.52
N LEU A 2 7.81 24.79 -36.65
CA LEU A 2 7.26 25.96 -37.32
C LEU A 2 7.18 25.60 -38.80
N THR A 3 6.02 25.80 -39.41
CA THR A 3 5.93 25.83 -40.87
C THR A 3 6.33 27.23 -41.36
N PRO A 4 6.72 27.41 -42.63
CA PRO A 4 7.08 28.73 -43.18
C PRO A 4 5.99 29.79 -43.00
N SER A 5 4.75 29.37 -42.74
CA SER A 5 3.56 30.17 -42.52
C SER A 5 3.08 30.24 -41.05
N GLY A 6 3.83 29.68 -40.09
CA GLY A 6 3.55 29.77 -38.64
C GLY A 6 3.36 28.41 -37.93
N ILE A 7 2.65 28.43 -36.80
CA ILE A 7 2.31 27.22 -36.04
C ILE A 7 1.36 26.35 -36.88
N ASP A 8 1.74 25.09 -37.12
CA ASP A 8 0.82 24.13 -37.69
C ASP A 8 -0.25 23.78 -36.65
N ARG A 9 -1.45 24.30 -36.88
CA ARG A 9 -2.60 24.16 -35.98
C ARG A 9 -2.92 22.70 -35.65
N LYS A 10 -2.82 21.79 -36.62
CA LYS A 10 -3.19 20.38 -36.40
C LYS A 10 -2.20 19.68 -35.47
N TYR A 11 -0.91 19.95 -35.66
CA TYR A 11 0.12 19.40 -34.77
C TYR A 11 0.03 20.00 -33.37
N TYR A 12 -0.23 21.31 -33.27
CA TYR A 12 -0.45 21.96 -31.98
C TYR A 12 -1.62 21.32 -31.21
N GLU A 13 -2.78 21.15 -31.86
CA GLU A 13 -3.96 20.52 -31.26
C GLU A 13 -3.67 19.08 -30.80
N PHE A 14 -2.96 18.30 -31.62
CA PHE A 14 -2.57 16.93 -31.26
C PHE A 14 -1.64 16.89 -30.05
N CYS A 15 -0.61 17.74 -30.02
CA CYS A 15 0.30 17.83 -28.88
C CYS A 15 -0.44 18.21 -27.60
N VAL A 16 -1.32 19.22 -27.65
CA VAL A 16 -2.12 19.65 -26.50
C VAL A 16 -2.99 18.51 -25.97
N LEU A 17 -3.67 17.76 -26.85
CA LEU A 17 -4.49 16.62 -26.44
C LEU A 17 -3.66 15.48 -25.84
N ASN A 18 -2.46 15.24 -26.37
CA ASN A 18 -1.56 14.21 -25.85
C ASN A 18 -1.04 14.57 -24.46
N GLU A 19 -0.60 15.81 -24.25
CA GLU A 19 -0.16 16.31 -22.93
C GLU A 19 -1.31 16.29 -21.92
N LEU A 20 -2.51 16.74 -22.31
CA LEU A 20 -3.69 16.69 -21.43
C LEU A 20 -4.04 15.25 -21.02
N LYS A 21 -3.96 14.30 -21.96
CA LYS A 21 -4.16 12.88 -21.67
C LYS A 21 -3.09 12.35 -20.71
N GLY A 22 -1.84 12.79 -20.85
CA GLY A 22 -0.75 12.49 -19.93
C GLY A 22 -1.05 12.99 -18.52
N ALA A 23 -1.36 14.28 -18.39
CA ALA A 23 -1.68 14.93 -17.12
C ALA A 23 -2.92 14.33 -16.41
N LEU A 24 -3.94 13.93 -17.16
CA LEU A 24 -5.11 13.20 -16.62
C LEU A 24 -4.76 11.79 -16.13
N ARG A 25 -3.71 11.16 -16.70
CA ARG A 25 -3.27 9.82 -16.30
C ARG A 25 -2.30 9.85 -15.12
N SER A 26 -1.41 10.83 -15.05
CA SER A 26 -0.52 11.06 -13.90
C SER A 26 -1.29 11.52 -12.68
N GLY A 27 -2.41 12.22 -12.89
CA GLY A 27 -3.20 12.82 -11.81
C GLY A 27 -2.91 14.30 -11.59
N ASP A 28 -2.01 14.90 -12.39
CA ASP A 28 -1.70 16.34 -12.35
C ASP A 28 -2.93 17.20 -12.68
N ILE A 29 -3.85 16.66 -13.49
CA ILE A 29 -5.15 17.26 -13.78
C ILE A 29 -6.25 16.29 -13.36
N TRP A 30 -7.27 16.86 -12.70
CA TRP A 30 -8.50 16.17 -12.36
C TRP A 30 -9.73 16.90 -12.92
N VAL A 31 -10.82 16.15 -13.07
CA VAL A 31 -12.10 16.64 -13.56
C VAL A 31 -13.13 16.51 -12.45
N LYS A 32 -13.69 17.64 -12.02
CA LYS A 32 -14.74 17.70 -11.00
C LYS A 32 -15.94 16.83 -11.42
N GLY A 33 -16.38 15.94 -10.53
CA GLY A 33 -17.49 15.00 -10.79
C GLY A 33 -17.11 13.76 -11.61
N SER A 34 -15.87 13.66 -12.11
CA SER A 34 -15.41 12.45 -12.78
C SER A 34 -15.02 11.38 -11.78
N ARG A 35 -15.58 10.17 -11.93
CA ARG A 35 -15.16 9.01 -11.15
C ARG A 35 -13.77 8.50 -11.57
N ARG A 36 -13.40 8.66 -12.85
CA ARG A 36 -12.15 8.14 -13.42
C ARG A 36 -10.98 9.11 -13.24
N TYR A 37 -11.24 10.42 -13.28
CA TYR A 37 -10.22 11.46 -13.17
C TYR A 37 -10.53 12.35 -11.95
N LYS A 38 -10.81 11.72 -10.80
CA LYS A 38 -11.11 12.41 -9.55
C LYS A 38 -9.83 12.97 -8.93
N ASN A 39 -9.93 14.05 -8.16
CA ASN A 39 -8.81 14.50 -7.34
C ASN A 39 -8.43 13.40 -6.34
N PHE A 40 -7.14 13.13 -6.19
CA PHE A 40 -6.64 12.16 -5.21
C PHE A 40 -6.91 12.62 -3.78
N ASP A 41 -6.81 13.92 -3.51
CA ASP A 41 -7.04 14.49 -2.18
C ASP A 41 -8.47 14.23 -1.67
N ASP A 42 -9.44 14.05 -2.58
CA ASP A 42 -10.82 13.71 -2.23
C ASP A 42 -10.97 12.29 -1.64
N TYR A 43 -9.92 11.47 -1.66
CA TYR A 43 -9.87 10.16 -0.99
C TYR A 43 -9.16 10.22 0.36
N LEU A 44 -8.46 11.33 0.65
CA LEU A 44 -7.70 11.49 1.87
C LEU A 44 -8.55 12.14 2.96
N ILE A 45 -8.21 11.85 4.21
CA ILE A 45 -8.69 12.65 5.34
C ILE A 45 -8.06 14.03 5.18
N PRO A 46 -8.84 15.14 5.21
CA PRO A 46 -8.29 16.49 5.14
C PRO A 46 -7.21 16.70 6.19
N THR A 47 -6.10 17.35 5.83
CA THR A 47 -4.93 17.50 6.72
C THR A 47 -5.30 18.10 8.08
N ALA A 48 -6.19 19.09 8.11
CA ALA A 48 -6.65 19.69 9.36
C ALA A 48 -7.44 18.73 10.25
N GLU A 49 -8.24 17.85 9.63
CA GLU A 49 -8.99 16.80 10.35
C GLU A 49 -8.06 15.70 10.83
N PHE A 50 -7.11 15.28 9.99
CA PHE A 50 -6.07 14.32 10.36
C PHE A 50 -5.24 14.80 11.56
N GLU A 51 -4.74 16.04 11.52
CA GLU A 51 -3.95 16.60 12.63
C GLU A 51 -4.77 16.70 13.91
N LYS A 52 -6.04 17.10 13.83
CA LYS A 52 -6.96 17.12 14.97
C LYS A 52 -7.16 15.71 15.55
N SER A 53 -7.43 14.72 14.71
CA SER A 53 -7.60 13.33 15.15
C SER A 53 -6.31 12.75 15.73
N ARG A 54 -5.15 13.15 15.21
CA ARG A 54 -3.83 12.76 15.73
C ARG A 54 -3.59 13.34 17.12
N HIS A 55 -3.84 14.63 17.33
CA HIS A 55 -3.61 15.30 18.62
C HIS A 55 -4.56 14.79 19.72
N ASN A 56 -5.75 14.34 19.33
CA ASN A 56 -6.76 13.84 20.27
C ASN A 56 -6.71 12.32 20.46
N ASP A 57 -5.69 11.61 19.95
CA ASP A 57 -5.58 10.15 19.95
C ASP A 57 -6.82 9.43 19.35
N GLN A 58 -7.50 10.06 18.40
CA GLN A 58 -8.75 9.60 17.78
C GLN A 58 -8.54 8.88 16.44
N LEU A 59 -7.30 8.66 16.01
CA LEU A 59 -7.02 7.93 14.77
C LEU A 59 -7.40 6.44 14.84
N GLN A 60 -7.71 5.91 16.04
CA GLN A 60 -8.12 4.51 16.26
C GLN A 60 -7.20 3.48 15.59
N LEU A 61 -5.91 3.79 15.48
CA LEU A 61 -4.94 2.86 14.94
C LEU A 61 -4.67 1.78 15.98
N ALA A 62 -4.80 0.52 15.58
CA ALA A 62 -4.49 -0.63 16.44
C ALA A 62 -2.98 -0.80 16.73
N VAL A 63 -2.15 0.15 16.28
CA VAL A 63 -0.70 0.14 16.40
C VAL A 63 -0.21 1.41 17.08
N GLN A 64 0.91 1.30 17.79
CA GLN A 64 1.60 2.44 18.37
C GLN A 64 2.00 3.41 17.25
N THR A 65 1.60 4.68 17.39
CA THR A 65 1.84 5.75 16.41
C THR A 65 3.21 6.42 16.61
N ASP A 66 3.84 6.21 17.76
CA ASP A 66 5.24 6.55 18.01
C ASP A 66 6.15 5.49 17.39
N SER A 67 6.96 5.90 16.42
CA SER A 67 7.81 5.00 15.65
C SER A 67 8.88 4.34 16.51
N GLN A 68 9.47 5.06 17.47
CA GLN A 68 10.52 4.54 18.34
C GLN A 68 9.95 3.54 19.34
N ALA A 69 8.82 3.87 19.97
CA ALA A 69 8.12 2.97 20.88
C ALA A 69 7.64 1.70 20.16
N TYR A 70 7.12 1.83 18.93
CA TYR A 70 6.73 0.70 18.10
C TYR A 70 7.94 -0.21 17.79
N LEU A 71 9.05 0.36 17.32
CA LEU A 71 10.26 -0.41 17.01
C LEU A 71 10.81 -1.11 18.25
N GLN A 72 10.87 -0.41 19.38
CA GLN A 72 11.32 -0.99 20.64
C GLN A 72 10.44 -2.17 21.04
N ALA A 73 9.11 -2.03 21.00
CA ALA A 73 8.19 -3.11 21.32
C ALA A 73 8.36 -4.32 20.38
N ARG A 74 8.56 -4.09 19.07
CA ARG A 74 8.81 -5.16 18.09
C ARG A 74 10.14 -5.85 18.31
N MET A 75 11.20 -5.11 18.65
CA MET A 75 12.52 -5.67 18.97
C MET A 75 12.48 -6.52 20.24
N THR A 76 11.81 -6.03 21.30
CA THR A 76 11.65 -6.80 22.55
C THR A 76 10.85 -8.07 22.31
N LEU A 77 9.73 -7.99 21.57
CA LEU A 77 8.96 -9.17 21.21
C LEU A 77 9.79 -10.17 20.40
N LEU A 78 10.55 -9.69 19.41
CA LEU A 78 11.41 -10.54 18.60
C LEU A 78 12.47 -11.26 19.45
N ALA A 79 13.15 -10.54 20.34
CA ALA A 79 14.15 -11.12 21.22
C ALA A 79 13.54 -12.22 22.11
N SER A 80 12.39 -11.95 22.74
CA SER A 80 11.67 -12.92 23.55
C SER A 80 11.27 -14.18 22.75
N ARG A 81 10.75 -14.02 21.52
CA ARG A 81 10.40 -15.17 20.67
C ARG A 81 11.62 -15.96 20.22
N LEU A 82 12.75 -15.29 19.96
CA LEU A 82 13.99 -15.97 19.62
C LEU A 82 14.54 -16.78 20.81
N GLU A 83 14.45 -16.27 22.03
CA GLU A 83 14.82 -17.01 23.24
C GLU A 83 13.95 -18.26 23.42
N GLU A 84 12.62 -18.12 23.27
CA GLU A 84 11.68 -19.25 23.34
C GLU A 84 11.98 -20.30 22.26
N VAL A 85 12.16 -19.88 21.01
CA VAL A 85 12.50 -20.77 19.89
C VAL A 85 13.84 -21.46 20.12
N ASN A 86 14.85 -20.74 20.61
CA ASN A 86 16.15 -21.33 20.90
C ASN A 86 16.08 -22.38 22.02
N ALA A 87 15.29 -22.13 23.06
CA ALA A 87 15.06 -23.11 24.13
C ALA A 87 14.34 -24.37 23.59
N MET A 88 13.30 -24.21 22.77
CA MET A 88 12.61 -25.34 22.13
C MET A 88 13.51 -26.09 21.15
N ALA A 89 14.37 -25.39 20.41
CA ALA A 89 15.34 -26.01 19.50
C ALA A 89 16.32 -26.91 20.25
N LEU A 90 16.84 -26.45 21.38
CA LEU A 90 17.75 -27.23 22.23
C LEU A 90 17.06 -28.44 22.86
N ALA A 91 15.76 -28.33 23.18
CA ALA A 91 14.96 -29.42 23.70
C ALA A 91 14.50 -30.43 22.62
N GLY A 92 14.57 -30.05 21.34
CA GLY A 92 14.03 -30.85 20.23
C GLY A 92 12.49 -30.77 20.10
N ASP A 93 11.87 -29.77 20.72
CA ASP A 93 10.41 -29.64 20.85
C ASP A 93 9.80 -28.66 19.84
N LEU A 94 10.55 -28.24 18.81
CA LEU A 94 10.01 -27.33 17.81
C LEU A 94 8.92 -28.01 16.96
N PRO A 95 7.68 -27.51 16.98
CA PRO A 95 6.62 -28.06 16.15
C PRO A 95 6.91 -27.74 14.68
N ASP A 96 6.70 -28.71 13.80
CA ASP A 96 6.79 -28.55 12.35
C ASP A 96 8.18 -28.11 11.82
N VAL A 97 9.21 -28.11 12.66
CA VAL A 97 10.58 -27.71 12.30
C VAL A 97 11.56 -28.83 12.66
N ASP A 98 12.38 -29.23 11.68
CA ASP A 98 13.47 -30.18 11.85
C ASP A 98 14.81 -29.45 11.63
N ILE A 99 15.67 -29.46 12.65
CA ILE A 99 17.01 -28.85 12.63
C ILE A 99 18.04 -29.98 12.61
N SER A 100 18.76 -30.10 11.50
CA SER A 100 19.82 -31.11 11.32
C SER A 100 21.09 -30.51 10.72
N ASP A 101 22.17 -31.28 10.65
CA ASP A 101 23.43 -30.88 9.98
C ASP A 101 23.25 -30.50 8.50
N LYS A 102 22.10 -30.84 7.89
CA LYS A 102 21.76 -30.50 6.50
C LYS A 102 20.98 -29.19 6.37
N GLY A 103 20.62 -28.53 7.47
CA GLY A 103 19.90 -27.26 7.51
C GLY A 103 18.57 -27.33 8.27
N VAL A 104 17.79 -26.25 8.14
CA VAL A 104 16.47 -26.08 8.78
C VAL A 104 15.38 -26.42 7.78
N LYS A 105 14.51 -27.38 8.13
CA LYS A 105 13.30 -27.72 7.37
C LYS A 105 12.08 -27.23 8.14
N ILE A 106 11.26 -26.40 7.51
CA ILE A 106 10.00 -25.89 8.06
C ILE A 106 8.85 -26.49 7.24
N THR A 107 7.89 -27.13 7.89
CA THR A 107 6.70 -27.67 7.21
C THR A 107 5.78 -26.51 6.81
N PRO A 108 5.31 -26.44 5.56
CA PRO A 108 4.41 -25.37 5.12
C PRO A 108 3.11 -25.37 5.92
N LEU A 109 2.63 -24.18 6.28
CA LEU A 109 1.33 -24.03 6.94
C LEU A 109 0.20 -24.45 5.98
N GLU A 110 -0.69 -25.34 6.42
CA GLU A 110 -1.90 -25.62 5.67
C GLU A 110 -2.82 -24.39 5.65
N ASN A 111 -3.36 -24.09 4.47
CA ASN A 111 -4.24 -22.94 4.30
C ASN A 111 -5.57 -23.21 5.03
N SER A 112 -5.74 -22.59 6.19
CA SER A 112 -6.89 -22.76 7.08
C SER A 112 -8.08 -21.86 6.71
N VAL A 113 -8.01 -21.12 5.58
CA VAL A 113 -9.09 -20.27 5.11
C VAL A 113 -10.18 -21.11 4.45
N PRO A 114 -11.43 -21.07 4.94
CA PRO A 114 -12.55 -21.76 4.31
C PRO A 114 -12.78 -21.24 2.89
N SER A 115 -13.01 -22.14 1.92
CA SER A 115 -13.21 -21.78 0.51
C SER A 115 -14.39 -20.84 0.24
N GLY A 116 -15.34 -20.73 1.19
CA GLY A 116 -16.48 -19.81 1.13
C GLY A 116 -16.17 -18.34 1.44
N VAL A 117 -14.95 -17.98 1.84
CA VAL A 117 -14.59 -16.61 2.22
C VAL A 117 -14.22 -15.74 1.01
N SER A 118 -13.72 -16.34 -0.08
CA SER A 118 -13.30 -15.60 -1.28
C SER A 118 -14.42 -14.74 -1.90
N PRO A 119 -15.65 -15.26 -2.13
CA PRO A 119 -16.72 -14.46 -2.75
C PRO A 119 -17.16 -13.27 -1.90
N PHE A 120 -17.09 -13.41 -0.57
CA PHE A 120 -17.42 -12.34 0.36
C PHE A 120 -16.35 -11.25 0.36
N ALA A 121 -15.07 -11.64 0.36
CA ALA A 121 -13.96 -10.71 0.23
C ALA A 121 -14.07 -9.89 -1.06
N ASP A 122 -14.33 -10.54 -2.20
CA ASP A 122 -14.49 -9.88 -3.50
C ASP A 122 -15.62 -8.84 -3.50
N LEU A 123 -16.75 -9.17 -2.86
CA LEU A 123 -17.88 -8.26 -2.73
C LEU A 123 -17.53 -7.04 -1.85
N VAL A 124 -16.85 -7.26 -0.72
CA VAL A 124 -16.40 -6.18 0.18
C VAL A 124 -15.38 -5.28 -0.51
N TYR A 125 -14.38 -5.84 -1.19
CA TYR A 125 -13.41 -5.06 -1.96
C TYR A 125 -14.07 -4.26 -3.09
N GLY A 126 -15.10 -4.81 -3.74
CA GLY A 126 -15.88 -4.11 -4.77
C GLY A 126 -16.64 -2.88 -4.25
N MET A 127 -16.99 -2.84 -2.95
CA MET A 127 -17.67 -1.70 -2.32
C MET A 127 -16.73 -0.57 -1.93
N LEU A 128 -15.43 -0.85 -1.78
CA LEU A 128 -14.45 0.15 -1.37
C LEU A 128 -14.12 1.11 -2.53
N PRO A 129 -13.87 2.41 -2.24
CA PRO A 129 -13.31 3.29 -3.24
C PRO A 129 -11.97 2.70 -3.69
N HIS A 130 -11.74 2.65 -5.00
CA HIS A 130 -10.48 2.19 -5.57
C HIS A 130 -9.60 3.42 -5.82
N PRO A 131 -8.76 3.84 -4.86
CA PRO A 131 -7.87 4.97 -5.08
C PRO A 131 -6.93 4.60 -6.22
N LYS A 132 -6.76 5.53 -7.17
CA LYS A 132 -5.67 5.43 -8.13
C LYS A 132 -4.40 5.79 -7.39
N ILE A 133 -3.69 4.77 -6.90
CA ILE A 133 -2.33 4.92 -6.44
C ILE A 133 -1.50 4.98 -7.71
N THR A 134 -1.03 6.16 -8.09
CA THR A 134 -0.14 6.31 -9.24
C THR A 134 1.12 5.49 -8.95
N GLU A 135 1.49 4.55 -9.82
CA GLU A 135 2.87 4.05 -9.82
C GLU A 135 3.75 5.26 -10.13
N ASP A 136 4.53 5.70 -9.15
CA ASP A 136 5.55 6.71 -9.33
C ASP A 136 6.62 6.10 -10.24
N THR A 137 6.38 6.08 -11.55
CA THR A 137 7.41 5.80 -12.54
C THR A 137 8.38 6.98 -12.50
N GLY A 138 9.34 6.90 -11.57
CA GLY A 138 10.49 7.77 -11.54
C GLY A 138 11.10 7.83 -12.93
N ARG A 139 10.97 8.98 -13.58
CA ARG A 139 11.77 9.29 -14.76
C ARG A 139 13.22 9.45 -14.29
N SER A 140 14.04 8.44 -14.60
CA SER A 140 15.49 8.62 -14.79
C SER A 140 15.77 9.46 -16.01
#